data_AF-M7BYT4-F1
#
_entry.id   AF-M7BYT4-F1
#
_cell.length_a   1.000
_cell.length_b   1.000
_cell.length_c   1.000
_cell.angle_alpha   90.00
_cell.angle_beta   90.00
_cell.angle_gamma   90.00
#
_symmetry.space_group_name_H-M   'P 1'
#
loop_
_entity.id
_entity.type
_entity.pdbx_description
1 polymer ?
#
loop_
_entity_poly.entity_id
_entity_poly.type
_entity_poly.pdbx_seq_one_letter_code
_entity_poly.pdbx_strand_id
1 'polypeptide(L)'
;MPFQSVEFSKNQISELSLKWCRVTAAACGDLTGLLITSQSLTEMDLGGNDLGDDGVRWALCVGLKRPYCKLQKLELESCRVTAAACGDLAAVLTTSQSLTELNLAFNSVGDSGARLLCEGLKHPNCKLQKLNLKYVSITEEMRAELDAVKDRKPDLVIQIR
;
A
#
# COMPACT_ATOMS: atom_id res chain seq x y z
N MET A 1 35.10 -26.31 -1.32
CA MET A 1 35.25 -24.89 -0.96
C MET A 1 33.88 -24.40 -0.53
N PRO A 2 33.73 -23.76 0.64
CA PRO A 2 32.43 -23.28 1.08
C PRO A 2 31.96 -22.12 0.20
N PHE A 3 30.66 -22.09 -0.10
CA PHE A 3 30.00 -20.99 -0.76
C PHE A 3 30.30 -19.71 0.02
N GLN A 4 30.94 -18.73 -0.64
CA GLN A 4 30.98 -17.37 -0.13
C GLN A 4 29.54 -16.89 -0.01
N SER A 5 29.13 -16.63 1.23
CA SER A 5 27.94 -15.86 1.55
C SER A 5 28.00 -14.56 0.76
N VAL A 6 27.06 -14.36 -0.16
CA VAL A 6 26.83 -13.05 -0.76
C VAL A 6 26.31 -12.17 0.37
N GLU A 7 27.21 -11.42 0.99
CA GLU A 7 26.83 -10.29 1.83
C GLU A 7 26.15 -9.28 0.91
N PHE A 8 24.81 -9.23 0.95
CA PHE A 8 24.11 -8.03 0.53
C PHE A 8 24.63 -6.91 1.43
N SER A 9 25.50 -6.06 0.87
CA SER A 9 25.93 -4.84 1.54
C SER A 9 24.68 -4.13 2.07
N LYS A 10 24.81 -3.53 3.26
CA LYS A 10 23.77 -2.73 3.94
C LYS A 10 23.27 -1.62 3.00
N ASN A 11 22.38 -1.98 2.09
CA ASN A 11 21.98 -1.11 1.00
C ASN A 11 21.00 -0.12 1.61
N GLN A 12 21.42 1.13 1.74
CA GLN A 12 20.60 2.25 2.24
C GLN A 12 19.58 2.70 1.18
N ILE A 13 18.94 1.74 0.51
CA ILE A 13 17.91 2.06 -0.48
C ILE A 13 16.74 2.66 0.30
N SER A 14 16.49 3.95 0.07
CA SER A 14 15.30 4.66 0.55
C SER A 14 14.13 4.51 -0.41
N GLU A 15 14.41 4.34 -1.70
CA GLU A 15 13.40 4.29 -2.75
C GLU A 15 13.63 3.08 -3.66
N LEU A 16 12.60 2.26 -3.84
CA LEU A 16 12.61 1.15 -4.79
C LEU A 16 11.46 1.33 -5.77
N SER A 17 11.78 1.52 -7.05
CA SER A 17 10.79 1.47 -8.12
C SER A 17 10.97 0.21 -8.95
N LEU A 18 9.91 -0.59 -9.02
CA LEU A 18 9.75 -1.75 -9.89
C LEU A 18 8.54 -1.55 -10.83
N LYS A 19 8.24 -0.29 -11.17
CA LYS A 19 7.11 0.05 -12.02
C LYS A 19 7.24 -0.63 -13.39
N TRP A 20 6.18 -1.30 -13.83
CA TRP A 20 6.14 -2.06 -15.10
C TRP A 20 7.21 -3.16 -15.23
N CYS A 21 7.74 -3.68 -14.13
CA CYS A 21 8.77 -4.73 -14.14
C CYS A 21 8.23 -6.16 -14.27
N ARG A 22 6.92 -6.34 -14.52
CA ARG A 22 6.23 -7.64 -14.57
C ARG A 22 6.38 -8.44 -13.27
N VAL A 23 6.40 -7.73 -12.15
CA VAL A 23 6.31 -8.35 -10.82
C VAL A 23 4.95 -9.04 -10.71
N THR A 24 4.94 -10.27 -10.25
CA THR A 24 3.72 -11.06 -10.03
C THR A 24 3.63 -11.49 -8.57
N ALA A 25 2.51 -12.10 -8.19
CA ALA A 25 2.33 -12.74 -6.89
C ALA A 25 3.44 -13.75 -6.49
N ALA A 26 4.25 -14.24 -7.43
CA ALA A 26 5.38 -15.13 -7.11
C ALA A 26 6.56 -14.39 -6.46
N ALA A 27 6.83 -13.15 -6.88
CA ALA A 27 7.94 -12.32 -6.36
C ALA A 27 7.57 -11.62 -5.03
N CYS A 28 6.32 -11.75 -4.61
CA CYS A 28 5.77 -11.15 -3.41
C CYS A 28 6.46 -11.60 -2.12
N GLY A 29 6.91 -12.86 -2.03
CA GLY A 29 7.67 -13.33 -0.86
C GLY A 29 8.98 -12.56 -0.66
N ASP A 30 9.68 -12.26 -1.75
CA ASP A 30 10.93 -11.49 -1.71
C ASP A 30 10.66 -10.03 -1.33
N LEU A 31 9.57 -9.44 -1.82
CA LEU A 31 9.13 -8.09 -1.42
C LEU A 31 8.77 -8.01 0.06
N THR A 32 8.12 -9.04 0.62
CA THR A 32 7.89 -9.13 2.07
C THR A 32 9.20 -9.17 2.83
N GLY A 33 10.13 -10.03 2.39
CA GLY A 33 11.46 -10.14 2.99
C GLY A 33 12.14 -8.77 3.03
N LEU A 34 12.12 -8.06 1.91
CA LEU A 34 12.67 -6.70 1.81
C LEU A 34 12.01 -5.72 2.79
N LEU A 35 10.68 -5.69 2.86
CA LEU A 35 9.95 -4.80 3.79
C LEU A 35 10.23 -5.11 5.27
N ILE A 36 10.50 -6.39 5.59
CA ILE A 36 10.84 -6.83 6.94
C ILE A 36 12.29 -6.48 7.30
N THR A 37 13.23 -6.67 6.36
CA THR A 37 14.66 -6.52 6.63
C THR A 37 15.18 -5.10 6.42
N SER A 38 14.53 -4.32 5.56
CA SER A 38 14.99 -2.98 5.22
C SER A 38 14.80 -2.03 6.39
N GLN A 39 15.87 -1.32 6.73
CA GLN A 39 15.86 -0.28 7.76
C GLN A 39 15.88 1.13 7.18
N SER A 40 15.85 1.26 5.85
CA SER A 40 15.95 2.56 5.15
C SER A 40 14.84 2.81 4.14
N LEU A 41 14.15 1.76 3.66
CA LEU A 41 13.17 1.91 2.57
C LEU A 41 11.96 2.73 3.05
N THR A 42 11.78 3.89 2.43
CA THR A 42 10.69 4.85 2.67
C THR A 42 9.71 4.90 1.51
N GLU A 43 10.12 4.59 0.29
CA GLU A 43 9.23 4.57 -0.88
C GLU A 43 9.35 3.27 -1.68
N MET A 44 8.20 2.74 -2.08
CA MET A 44 8.11 1.56 -2.93
C MET A 44 7.07 1.79 -4.02
N ASP A 45 7.51 1.75 -5.28
CA ASP A 45 6.63 1.84 -6.44
C ASP A 45 6.55 0.50 -7.17
N LEU A 46 5.37 -0.10 -7.13
CA LEU A 46 5.05 -1.36 -7.80
C LEU A 46 4.03 -1.17 -8.92
N GLY A 47 3.79 0.07 -9.37
CA GLY A 47 2.73 0.37 -10.33
C GLY A 47 2.86 -0.41 -11.65
N GLY A 48 1.73 -0.78 -12.25
CA GLY A 48 1.67 -1.49 -13.53
C GLY A 48 2.14 -2.94 -13.48
N ASN A 49 2.14 -3.56 -12.30
CA ASN A 49 2.49 -4.98 -12.10
C ASN A 49 1.25 -5.84 -11.83
N ASP A 50 1.33 -7.14 -12.07
CA ASP A 50 0.19 -8.05 -11.90
C ASP A 50 0.25 -8.74 -10.53
N LEU A 51 0.17 -7.93 -9.46
CA LEU A 51 0.26 -8.42 -8.09
C LEU A 51 -1.01 -9.18 -7.69
N GLY A 52 -2.18 -8.65 -8.08
CA GLY A 52 -3.48 -9.15 -7.65
C GLY A 52 -3.72 -9.01 -6.14
N ASP A 53 -4.90 -9.41 -5.69
CA ASP A 53 -5.28 -9.32 -4.28
C ASP A 53 -4.39 -10.15 -3.37
N ASP A 54 -4.02 -11.36 -3.81
CA ASP A 54 -3.15 -12.25 -3.05
C ASP A 54 -1.73 -11.69 -2.93
N GLY A 55 -1.19 -11.08 -3.98
CA GLY A 55 0.09 -10.39 -3.91
C GLY A 55 0.04 -9.24 -2.90
N VAL A 56 -1.00 -8.42 -2.89
CA VAL A 56 -1.12 -7.33 -1.90
C VAL A 56 -1.28 -7.87 -0.47
N ARG A 57 -2.14 -8.86 -0.27
CA ARG A 57 -2.43 -9.46 1.04
C ARG A 57 -1.20 -10.14 1.65
N TRP A 58 -0.57 -11.05 0.90
CA TRP A 58 0.50 -11.88 1.42
C TRP A 58 1.86 -11.18 1.37
N ALA A 59 2.11 -10.34 0.36
CA ALA A 59 3.41 -9.70 0.22
C ALA A 59 3.55 -8.46 1.09
N LEU A 60 2.62 -7.53 0.87
CA LEU A 60 2.79 -6.15 1.30
C LEU A 60 2.21 -5.99 2.68
N CYS A 61 0.99 -6.46 2.92
CA CYS A 61 0.32 -6.24 4.20
C CYS A 61 1.06 -6.89 5.37
N VAL A 62 1.70 -8.05 5.16
CA VAL A 62 2.51 -8.72 6.20
C VAL A 62 3.73 -7.89 6.59
N GLY A 63 4.45 -7.35 5.60
CA GLY A 63 5.63 -6.49 5.85
C GLY A 63 5.25 -5.13 6.44
N LEU A 64 4.21 -4.49 5.89
CA LEU A 64 3.75 -3.16 6.31
C LEU A 64 3.18 -3.12 7.73
N LYS A 65 2.63 -4.25 8.21
CA LYS A 65 2.15 -4.39 9.60
C LYS A 65 3.28 -4.53 10.63
N ARG A 66 4.55 -4.65 10.21
CA ARG A 66 5.67 -4.75 11.15
C ARG A 66 5.97 -3.39 11.81
N PRO A 67 6.25 -3.37 13.12
CA PRO A 67 6.43 -2.13 13.87
C PRO A 67 7.64 -1.30 13.43
N TYR A 68 8.64 -1.93 12.80
CA TYR A 68 9.87 -1.28 12.34
C TYR A 68 9.88 -0.98 10.83
N CYS A 69 8.80 -1.28 10.13
CA CYS A 69 8.68 -0.89 8.72
C CYS A 69 8.72 0.64 8.64
N LYS A 70 9.58 1.15 7.74
CA LYS A 70 9.76 2.60 7.55
C LYS A 70 9.09 3.14 6.29
N LEU A 71 8.34 2.29 5.59
CA LEU A 71 7.72 2.67 4.33
C LEU A 71 6.69 3.78 4.57
N GLN A 72 6.91 4.92 3.92
CA GLN A 72 6.06 6.11 3.96
C GLN A 72 5.15 6.17 2.74
N LYS A 73 5.66 5.78 1.56
CA LYS A 73 4.92 5.85 0.30
C LYS A 73 4.89 4.50 -0.40
N LEU A 74 3.67 4.10 -0.79
CA LEU A 74 3.41 2.87 -1.53
C LEU A 74 2.56 3.16 -2.76
N GLU A 75 3.11 2.88 -3.94
CA GLU A 75 2.41 3.01 -5.22
C GLU A 75 1.97 1.63 -5.72
N LEU A 76 0.65 1.44 -5.83
CA LEU A 76 0.00 0.23 -6.37
C LEU A 76 -0.90 0.57 -7.55
N GLU A 77 -0.58 1.64 -8.29
CA GLU A 77 -1.31 2.02 -9.49
C GLU A 77 -1.41 0.85 -10.47
N SER A 78 -2.59 0.55 -11.02
CA SER A 78 -2.78 -0.52 -12.02
C SER A 78 -2.21 -1.89 -11.60
N CYS A 79 -2.42 -2.30 -10.34
CA CYS A 79 -1.86 -3.55 -9.78
C CYS A 79 -2.83 -4.74 -9.72
N ARG A 80 -3.99 -4.62 -10.38
CA ARG A 80 -5.13 -5.56 -10.32
C ARG A 80 -5.65 -5.80 -8.89
N VAL A 81 -5.61 -4.76 -8.07
CA VAL A 81 -6.19 -4.78 -6.73
C VAL A 81 -7.71 -4.64 -6.82
N THR A 82 -8.45 -5.41 -6.05
CA THR A 82 -9.90 -5.33 -5.95
C THR A 82 -10.35 -5.03 -4.52
N ALA A 83 -11.66 -4.97 -4.30
CA ALA A 83 -12.23 -4.86 -2.96
C ALA A 83 -11.73 -5.96 -1.99
N ALA A 84 -11.35 -7.13 -2.49
CA ALA A 84 -10.95 -8.27 -1.66
C ALA A 84 -9.64 -8.06 -0.88
N ALA A 85 -8.74 -7.19 -1.34
CA ALA A 85 -7.53 -6.81 -0.60
C ALA A 85 -7.72 -5.57 0.29
N CYS A 86 -8.85 -4.85 0.16
CA CYS A 86 -9.04 -3.57 0.85
C CYS A 86 -9.22 -3.72 2.36
N GLY A 87 -9.75 -4.85 2.84
CA GLY A 87 -9.78 -5.15 4.28
C GLY A 87 -8.38 -5.32 4.87
N ASP A 88 -7.48 -5.97 4.13
CA ASP A 88 -6.09 -6.13 4.55
C ASP A 88 -5.32 -4.81 4.54
N LEU A 89 -5.53 -4.00 3.50
CA LEU A 89 -4.99 -2.63 3.41
C LEU A 89 -5.54 -1.74 4.53
N ALA A 90 -6.83 -1.82 4.85
CA ALA A 90 -7.41 -1.09 5.97
C ALA A 90 -6.75 -1.49 7.30
N ALA A 91 -6.49 -2.78 7.50
CA ALA A 91 -5.75 -3.26 8.67
C ALA A 91 -4.28 -2.80 8.69
N VAL A 92 -3.65 -2.58 7.52
CA VAL A 92 -2.33 -1.90 7.46
C VAL A 92 -2.46 -0.45 7.93
N LEU A 93 -3.49 0.28 7.50
CA LEU A 93 -3.70 1.68 7.91
C LEU A 93 -3.89 1.83 9.42
N THR A 94 -4.46 0.83 10.10
CA THR A 94 -4.65 0.89 11.56
C THR A 94 -3.40 0.55 12.37
N THR A 95 -2.43 -0.14 11.76
CA THR A 95 -1.25 -0.72 12.46
C THR A 95 0.07 -0.08 12.06
N SER A 96 0.21 0.32 10.79
CA SER A 96 1.41 0.95 10.26
C SER A 96 1.70 2.27 10.97
N GLN A 97 2.95 2.44 11.39
CA GLN A 97 3.41 3.66 12.07
C GLN A 97 4.08 4.66 11.12
N SER A 98 4.34 4.26 9.87
CA SER A 98 5.13 5.04 8.91
C SER A 98 4.37 5.44 7.65
N LEU A 99 3.36 4.66 7.22
CA LEU A 99 2.73 4.85 5.91
C LEU A 99 1.89 6.15 5.90
N THR A 100 2.29 7.10 5.06
CA THR A 100 1.65 8.41 4.87
C THR A 100 1.00 8.55 3.49
N GLU A 101 1.49 7.84 2.47
CA GLU A 101 0.95 7.89 1.11
C GLU A 101 0.64 6.49 0.55
N LEU A 102 -0.57 6.33 0.02
CA LEU A 102 -1.02 5.12 -0.65
C LEU A 102 -1.70 5.48 -1.97
N ASN A 103 -1.21 4.92 -3.07
CA ASN A 103 -1.84 5.06 -4.38
C ASN A 103 -2.44 3.74 -4.85
N LEU A 104 -3.75 3.74 -5.09
CA LEU A 104 -4.54 2.64 -5.63
C LEU A 104 -5.23 3.02 -6.95
N ALA A 105 -4.79 4.08 -7.63
CA ALA A 105 -5.37 4.51 -8.89
C ALA A 105 -5.39 3.39 -9.95
N PHE A 106 -6.37 3.43 -10.85
CA PHE A 106 -6.55 2.42 -11.90
C PHE A 106 -6.69 0.97 -11.40
N ASN A 107 -7.21 0.78 -10.18
CA ASN A 107 -7.58 -0.55 -9.66
C ASN A 107 -9.11 -0.71 -9.58
N SER A 108 -9.56 -1.95 -9.39
CA SER A 108 -10.97 -2.31 -9.32
C SER A 108 -11.48 -2.38 -7.87
N VAL A 109 -11.07 -1.42 -7.05
CA VAL A 109 -11.39 -1.33 -5.61
C VAL A 109 -12.90 -1.14 -5.38
N GLY A 110 -13.54 -0.28 -6.18
CA GLY A 110 -14.98 -0.01 -6.11
C GLY A 110 -15.44 0.63 -4.78
N ASP A 111 -16.75 0.86 -4.65
CA ASP A 111 -17.32 1.40 -3.40
C ASP A 111 -17.10 0.48 -2.20
N SER A 112 -17.23 -0.84 -2.40
CA SER A 112 -17.08 -1.81 -1.31
C SER A 112 -15.67 -1.78 -0.72
N GLY A 113 -14.63 -1.74 -1.57
CA GLY A 113 -13.26 -1.58 -1.12
C GLY A 113 -13.00 -0.20 -0.52
N ALA A 114 -13.56 0.86 -1.09
CA ALA A 114 -13.43 2.22 -0.55
C ALA A 114 -14.06 2.35 0.86
N ARG A 115 -15.21 1.70 1.14
CA ARG A 115 -15.79 1.67 2.49
C ARG A 115 -14.85 1.00 3.49
N LEU A 116 -14.23 -0.12 3.13
CA LEU A 116 -13.25 -0.80 3.99
C LEU A 116 -12.05 0.11 4.26
N LEU A 117 -11.53 0.80 3.23
CA LEU A 117 -10.46 1.77 3.42
C LEU A 117 -10.89 2.92 4.34
N CYS A 118 -12.13 3.41 4.24
CA CYS A 118 -12.68 4.42 5.14
C CYS A 118 -12.67 3.98 6.61
N GLU A 119 -12.94 2.71 6.91
CA GLU A 119 -12.84 2.18 8.28
C GLU A 119 -11.41 2.28 8.82
N GLY A 120 -10.42 1.88 8.02
CA GLY A 120 -9.00 2.02 8.36
C GLY A 120 -8.57 3.47 8.52
N LEU A 121 -9.01 4.36 7.61
CA LEU A 121 -8.72 5.79 7.66
C LEU A 121 -9.32 6.46 8.89
N LYS A 122 -10.51 6.07 9.36
CA LYS A 122 -11.16 6.62 10.55
C LYS A 122 -10.47 6.20 11.85
N HIS A 123 -9.59 5.20 11.82
CA HIS A 123 -8.88 4.72 13.00
C HIS A 123 -7.93 5.81 13.57
N PRO A 124 -7.86 6.01 14.90
CA PRO A 124 -7.04 7.05 15.52
C PRO A 124 -5.54 6.89 15.24
N ASN A 125 -5.06 5.66 15.06
CA ASN A 125 -3.65 5.40 14.78
C ASN A 125 -3.26 5.61 13.31
N CYS A 126 -4.21 5.72 12.38
CA CYS A 126 -3.89 5.82 10.97
C CYS A 126 -3.16 7.13 10.66
N LYS A 127 -1.94 7.01 10.14
CA LYS A 127 -1.02 8.11 9.78
C LYS A 127 -1.11 8.55 8.32
N LEU A 128 -1.96 7.90 7.52
CA LEU A 128 -2.12 8.23 6.11
C LEU A 128 -2.55 9.70 5.94
N GLN A 129 -1.83 10.41 5.09
CA GLN A 129 -2.04 11.80 4.69
C GLN A 129 -2.52 11.91 3.25
N LYS A 130 -2.24 10.90 2.41
CA LYS A 130 -2.66 10.91 1.01
C LYS A 130 -3.13 9.54 0.56
N LEU A 131 -4.35 9.51 0.04
CA LEU A 131 -4.94 8.35 -0.62
C LEU A 131 -5.32 8.74 -2.06
N ASN A 132 -4.76 8.02 -3.04
CA ASN A 132 -5.11 8.22 -4.43
C ASN A 132 -6.00 7.07 -4.94
N LEU A 133 -7.22 7.41 -5.34
CA LEU A 133 -8.25 6.54 -5.93
C LEU A 133 -8.70 7.04 -7.31
N LYS A 134 -7.84 7.78 -8.03
CA LYS A 134 -8.15 8.21 -9.40
C LYS A 134 -8.45 7.02 -10.31
N TYR A 135 -9.40 7.18 -11.21
CA TYR A 135 -9.86 6.12 -12.11
C TYR A 135 -10.33 4.82 -11.42
N VAL A 136 -10.74 4.90 -10.16
CA VAL A 136 -11.52 3.85 -9.49
C VAL A 136 -13.00 4.17 -9.65
N SER A 137 -13.82 3.15 -9.92
CA SER A 137 -15.28 3.31 -9.98
C SER A 137 -15.86 3.57 -8.58
N ILE A 138 -16.08 4.84 -8.25
CA ILE A 138 -16.65 5.32 -6.98
C ILE A 138 -17.92 6.09 -7.28
N THR A 139 -19.03 5.77 -6.60
CA THR A 139 -20.30 6.52 -6.77
C THR A 139 -20.27 7.83 -5.98
N GLU A 140 -21.24 8.71 -6.27
CA GLU A 140 -21.37 9.98 -5.54
C GLU A 140 -21.73 9.77 -4.05
N GLU A 141 -22.48 8.70 -3.73
CA GLU A 141 -22.75 8.34 -2.34
C GLU A 141 -21.47 7.98 -1.60
N MET A 142 -20.62 7.16 -2.22
CA MET A 142 -19.33 6.78 -1.64
C MET A 142 -18.36 7.97 -1.58
N ARG A 143 -18.42 8.89 -2.55
CA ARG A 143 -17.67 10.16 -2.50
C ARG A 143 -18.06 10.97 -1.26
N ALA A 144 -19.36 11.10 -0.96
CA ALA A 144 -19.81 11.78 0.24
C ALA A 144 -19.29 11.12 1.52
N GLU A 145 -19.24 9.77 1.57
CA GLU A 145 -18.63 9.05 2.68
C GLU A 145 -17.12 9.34 2.82
N LEU A 146 -16.38 9.42 1.71
CA LEU A 146 -14.94 9.77 1.70
C LEU A 146 -14.70 11.21 2.13
N ASP A 147 -15.56 12.14 1.74
CA ASP A 147 -15.48 13.53 2.18
C ASP A 147 -15.77 13.68 3.68
N ALA A 148 -16.71 12.90 4.23
CA ALA A 148 -16.95 12.85 5.69
C ALA A 148 -15.75 12.30 6.49
N VAL A 149 -14.83 11.56 5.87
CA VAL A 149 -13.55 11.18 6.51
C VAL A 149 -12.66 12.40 6.72
N LYS A 150 -12.66 13.35 5.77
CA LYS A 150 -11.85 14.58 5.83
C LYS A 150 -12.27 15.48 6.97
N ASP A 151 -13.55 15.51 7.33
CA ASP A 151 -14.03 16.25 8.50
C ASP A 151 -13.37 15.77 9.81
N ARG A 152 -12.98 14.49 9.88
CA ARG A 152 -12.25 13.91 11.02
C ARG A 152 -10.74 14.00 10.88
N LYS A 153 -10.23 14.11 9.65
CA LYS A 153 -8.81 14.16 9.30
C LYS A 153 -8.59 15.24 8.24
N PRO A 154 -8.55 16.52 8.63
CA PRO A 154 -8.48 17.63 7.68
C PRO A 154 -7.19 17.63 6.85
N ASP A 155 -6.11 17.02 7.38
CA ASP A 155 -4.83 16.88 6.68
C ASP A 155 -4.82 15.73 5.65
N LEU A 156 -5.88 14.90 5.60
CA LEU A 156 -5.98 13.78 4.66
C LEU A 156 -6.46 14.26 3.28
N VAL A 157 -5.60 14.09 2.28
CA VAL A 157 -5.90 14.34 0.88
C VAL A 157 -6.38 13.05 0.21
N ILE A 158 -7.65 13.00 -0.17
CA ILE A 158 -8.22 11.90 -0.97
C ILE A 158 -8.45 12.38 -2.40
N GLN A 159 -7.80 11.73 -3.37
CA GLN A 159 -7.91 12.06 -4.80
C GLN A 159 -8.83 11.05 -5.49
N ILE A 160 -9.93 11.54 -6.07
CA ILE A 160 -10.95 10.74 -6.76
C ILE A 160 -11.36 11.52 -8.01
N ARG A 161 -10.69 11.30 -9.15
CA ARG A 161 -11.03 11.85 -10.48
C ARG A 161 -10.48 10.97 -11.58
#